data_AF-A0A182PE49-F1
#
_entry.id   AF-A0A182PE49-F1
#
_cell.length_a   1.000
_cell.length_b   1.000
_cell.length_c   1.000
_cell.angle_alpha   90.00
_cell.angle_beta   90.00
_cell.angle_gamma   90.00
#
_symmetry.space_group_name_H-M   'P 1'
#
loop_
_entity.id
_entity.type
_entity.pdbx_description
1 polymer ?
#
loop_
_entity_poly.entity_id
_entity_poly.type
_entity_poly.pdbx_seq_one_letter_code
_entity_poly.pdbx_strand_id
1 'polypeptide(L)'
;MEDSRYLPNQTEQNSVQEDELRHELLKYYRTSLIIGLLKQPDAPISTECRALLSMYKHDGELPLGMDHLRNVECSYHERVAIGKYIETKITEQVQPLVEKAKRHCGGNLEELSAPQFKEQYNNLQLSRERQELTEKLAQLKSRKLHLMKACTEIRNGPHQRNNVELKHAAARSMQTKAELLQKLVANEIVNCTPHTPKVIKEVSANINTQLGDGRGESDPRGPKPLQ
;
A
#
# COMPACT_ATOMS: atom_id res chain seq x y z
N MET A 1 -22.93 -33.48 48.94
CA MET A 1 -21.90 -32.46 48.70
C MET A 1 -22.62 -31.24 48.19
N GLU A 2 -22.53 -30.18 48.99
CA GLU A 2 -23.41 -29.02 49.00
C GLU A 2 -23.23 -28.08 47.81
N ASP A 3 -24.32 -27.38 47.53
CA ASP A 3 -24.49 -26.26 46.61
C ASP A 3 -23.37 -25.22 46.71
N SER A 4 -22.44 -25.24 45.75
CA SER A 4 -21.59 -24.08 45.48
C SER A 4 -22.29 -23.14 44.52
N ARG A 5 -23.19 -22.34 45.12
CA ARG A 5 -23.27 -20.88 44.94
C ARG A 5 -22.89 -20.36 43.54
N TYR A 6 -23.87 -20.37 42.64
CA TYR A 6 -23.98 -19.33 41.62
C TYR A 6 -24.21 -17.99 42.33
N LEU A 7 -23.15 -17.24 42.60
CA LEU A 7 -23.26 -15.81 42.85
C LEU A 7 -23.42 -15.16 41.47
N PRO A 8 -24.59 -14.55 41.15
CA PRO A 8 -24.68 -13.70 39.98
C PRO A 8 -23.66 -12.56 40.14
N ASN A 9 -23.02 -12.16 39.04
CA ASN A 9 -22.09 -11.04 38.96
C ASN A 9 -22.70 -9.80 39.65
N GLN A 10 -22.31 -9.54 40.90
CA GLN A 10 -22.75 -8.35 41.66
C GLN A 10 -22.44 -7.07 40.90
N THR A 11 -21.38 -7.07 40.10
CA THR A 11 -20.99 -5.95 39.22
C THR A 11 -22.02 -5.68 38.12
N GLU A 12 -22.62 -6.71 37.53
CA GLU A 12 -23.65 -6.55 36.50
C GLU A 12 -24.97 -6.08 37.14
N GLN A 13 -25.35 -6.66 38.29
CA GLN A 13 -26.54 -6.22 39.02
C GLN A 13 -26.44 -4.76 39.49
N ASN A 14 -25.26 -4.34 39.97
CA ASN A 14 -25.01 -2.95 40.34
C ASN A 14 -25.10 -2.02 39.13
N SER A 15 -24.60 -2.43 37.96
CA SER A 15 -24.70 -1.60 36.74
C SER A 15 -26.13 -1.41 36.26
N VAL A 16 -26.96 -2.46 36.33
CA VAL A 16 -28.38 -2.39 35.96
C VAL A 16 -29.14 -1.48 36.93
N GLN A 17 -28.87 -1.59 38.23
CA GLN A 17 -29.51 -0.76 39.26
C GLN A 17 -29.09 0.72 39.15
N GLU A 18 -27.84 1.00 38.80
CA GLU A 18 -27.36 2.37 38.52
C GLU A 18 -28.06 2.97 37.29
N ASP A 19 -28.26 2.18 36.24
CA ASP A 19 -28.93 2.64 35.03
C ASP A 19 -30.43 2.88 35.25
N GLU A 20 -31.11 2.03 36.04
CA GLU A 20 -32.50 2.24 36.45
C GLU A 20 -32.65 3.53 37.28
N LEU A 21 -31.78 3.74 38.27
CA LEU A 21 -31.77 4.95 39.08
C LEU A 21 -31.52 6.20 38.22
N ARG A 22 -30.56 6.16 37.29
CA ARG A 22 -30.33 7.24 36.33
C ARG A 22 -31.58 7.54 35.51
N HIS A 23 -32.28 6.50 35.07
CA HIS A 23 -33.47 6.66 34.26
C HIS A 23 -34.61 7.32 35.05
N GLU A 24 -34.84 6.92 36.30
CA GLU A 24 -35.83 7.55 37.18
C GLU A 24 -35.46 9.01 37.52
N LEU A 25 -34.19 9.29 37.82
CA LEU A 25 -33.71 10.65 38.02
C LEU A 25 -33.95 11.52 36.78
N LEU A 26 -33.65 11.00 35.60
CA LEU A 26 -33.84 11.72 34.34
C LEU A 26 -35.32 12.02 34.08
N LYS A 27 -36.23 11.08 34.37
CA LYS A 27 -37.68 11.31 34.31
C LYS A 27 -38.11 12.40 35.27
N TYR A 28 -37.63 12.35 36.52
CA TYR A 28 -37.93 13.34 37.54
C TYR A 28 -37.50 14.75 37.11
N TYR A 29 -36.22 14.94 36.73
CA TYR A 29 -35.72 16.25 36.33
C TYR A 29 -36.41 16.80 35.07
N ARG A 30 -36.72 15.93 34.09
CA ARG A 30 -37.50 16.32 32.91
C ARG A 30 -38.88 16.83 33.30
N THR A 31 -39.58 16.09 34.14
CA THR A 31 -40.94 16.45 34.59
C THR A 31 -40.91 17.75 35.39
N SER A 32 -39.96 17.88 36.32
CA SER A 32 -39.79 19.09 37.13
C SER A 32 -39.51 20.33 36.27
N LEU A 33 -38.63 20.20 35.26
CA LEU A 33 -38.34 21.28 34.32
C LEU A 33 -39.58 21.69 33.52
N ILE A 34 -40.32 20.72 32.96
CA ILE A 34 -41.55 20.97 32.19
C ILE A 34 -42.57 21.70 33.07
N ILE A 35 -42.79 21.24 34.29
CA ILE A 35 -43.72 21.87 35.24
C ILE A 35 -43.26 23.30 35.58
N GLY A 36 -41.96 23.51 35.81
CA GLY A 36 -41.38 24.84 36.07
C GLY A 36 -41.59 25.83 34.92
N LEU A 37 -41.50 25.36 33.68
CA LEU A 37 -41.77 26.16 32.47
C LEU A 37 -43.27 26.45 32.29
N LEU A 38 -44.13 25.47 32.60
CA LEU A 38 -45.58 25.61 32.45
C LEU A 38 -46.23 26.45 33.57
N LYS A 39 -45.57 26.59 34.72
CA LYS A 39 -45.99 27.52 35.78
C LYS A 39 -45.82 28.99 35.40
N GLN A 40 -45.02 29.30 34.38
CA GLN A 40 -44.79 30.67 33.95
C GLN A 40 -46.07 31.33 33.41
N PRO A 41 -46.25 32.64 33.60
CA PRO A 41 -47.50 33.33 33.23
C PRO A 41 -47.79 33.32 31.72
N ASP A 42 -46.73 33.22 30.92
CA ASP A 42 -46.74 33.20 29.45
C ASP A 42 -46.93 31.80 28.85
N ALA A 43 -47.02 30.75 29.68
CA ALA A 43 -47.24 29.39 29.19
C ALA A 43 -48.65 29.21 28.57
N PRO A 44 -48.77 28.52 27.42
CA PRO A 44 -50.03 28.35 26.69
C PRO A 44 -50.88 27.22 27.30
N ILE A 45 -51.23 27.39 28.58
CA ILE A 45 -52.09 26.47 29.33
C ILE A 45 -53.26 27.23 29.94
N SER A 46 -54.38 26.53 30.16
CA SER A 46 -55.52 27.11 30.85
C SER A 46 -55.17 27.51 32.29
N THR A 47 -55.91 28.48 32.83
CA THR A 47 -55.74 28.95 34.21
C THR A 47 -56.02 27.84 35.24
N GLU A 48 -56.93 26.92 34.93
CA GLU A 48 -57.23 25.74 35.73
C GLU A 48 -56.06 24.76 35.77
N CYS A 49 -55.49 24.39 34.61
CA CYS A 49 -54.31 23.54 34.54
C CYS A 49 -53.11 24.19 35.24
N ARG A 50 -52.96 25.52 35.14
CA ARG A 50 -51.91 26.27 35.85
C ARG A 50 -52.12 26.23 37.37
N ALA A 51 -53.35 26.35 37.85
CA ALA A 51 -53.67 26.24 39.27
C ALA A 51 -53.35 24.82 39.80
N LEU A 52 -53.69 23.78 39.04
CA LEU A 52 -53.34 22.38 39.36
C LEU A 52 -51.82 22.17 39.42
N LEU A 53 -51.07 22.72 38.46
CA LEU A 53 -49.60 22.67 38.49
C LEU A 53 -49.01 23.47 39.66
N SER A 54 -49.63 24.58 40.06
CA SER A 54 -49.17 25.38 41.22
C SER A 54 -49.29 24.65 42.56
N MET A 55 -50.26 23.72 42.66
CA MET A 55 -50.39 22.82 43.81
C MET A 55 -49.31 21.73 43.84
N TYR A 56 -48.65 21.47 42.72
CA TYR A 56 -47.50 20.59 42.65
C TYR A 56 -46.28 21.30 43.28
N LYS A 57 -46.13 21.15 44.60
CA LYS A 57 -44.99 21.64 45.37
C LYS A 57 -44.03 20.50 45.67
N HIS A 58 -42.76 20.70 45.33
CA HIS A 58 -41.66 19.81 45.71
C HIS A 58 -40.97 20.39 46.94
N ASP A 59 -41.60 20.30 48.11
CA ASP A 59 -40.98 20.72 49.38
C ASP A 59 -40.54 19.50 50.23
N GLY A 60 -40.40 18.30 49.63
CA GLY A 60 -40.08 17.04 50.32
C GLY A 60 -38.96 16.21 49.68
N GLU A 61 -38.65 15.04 50.28
CA GLU A 61 -37.68 14.06 49.75
C GLU A 61 -38.00 13.68 48.30
N LEU A 62 -36.95 13.42 47.52
CA LEU A 62 -37.02 13.14 46.09
C LEU A 62 -37.97 11.95 45.82
N PRO A 63 -39.17 12.18 45.26
CA PRO A 63 -40.12 11.10 45.06
C PRO A 63 -39.65 10.29 43.85
N LEU A 64 -39.02 9.15 44.11
CA LEU A 64 -38.72 8.15 43.09
C LEU A 64 -40.06 7.53 42.64
N GLY A 65 -40.27 7.41 41.32
CA GLY A 65 -41.54 6.97 40.74
C GLY A 65 -42.54 8.10 40.46
N MET A 66 -43.33 7.93 39.40
CA MET A 66 -44.29 8.93 38.90
C MET A 66 -45.68 8.85 39.57
N ASP A 67 -45.84 8.02 40.59
CA ASP A 67 -47.16 7.60 41.13
C ASP A 67 -47.97 8.76 41.75
N HIS A 68 -47.30 9.87 42.04
CA HIS A 68 -47.87 11.08 42.61
C HIS A 68 -48.31 12.11 41.55
N LEU A 69 -48.04 11.86 40.27
CA LEU A 69 -48.42 12.74 39.16
C LEU A 69 -49.81 12.37 38.66
N ARG A 70 -50.75 13.30 38.80
CA ARG A 70 -52.09 13.16 38.20
C ARG A 70 -51.96 13.31 36.68
N ASN A 71 -52.61 12.40 35.96
CA ASN A 71 -52.81 12.58 34.51
C ASN A 71 -53.69 13.80 34.28
N VAL A 72 -53.17 14.76 33.50
CA VAL A 72 -53.92 15.93 33.04
C VAL A 72 -54.34 15.68 31.60
N GLU A 73 -55.63 15.73 31.32
CA GLU A 73 -56.16 15.62 29.97
C GLU A 73 -55.92 16.94 29.22
N CYS A 74 -54.87 16.99 28.39
CA CYS A 74 -54.62 18.12 27.48
C CYS A 74 -55.22 17.80 26.11
N SER A 75 -55.89 18.76 25.47
CA SER A 75 -56.35 18.63 24.09
C SER A 75 -55.17 18.54 23.11
N TYR A 76 -55.41 18.05 21.88
CA TYR A 76 -54.35 17.95 20.87
C TYR A 76 -53.70 19.31 20.55
N HIS A 77 -54.50 20.38 20.44
CA HIS A 77 -53.98 21.71 20.15
C HIS A 77 -53.16 22.29 21.31
N GLU A 78 -53.59 22.05 22.55
CA GLU A 78 -52.81 22.43 23.74
C GLU A 78 -51.48 21.67 23.79
N ARG A 79 -51.46 20.36 23.51
CA ARG A 79 -50.21 19.59 23.46
C ARG A 79 -49.22 20.14 22.44
N VAL A 80 -49.69 20.52 21.25
CA VAL A 80 -48.84 21.11 20.21
C VAL A 80 -48.32 22.50 20.64
N ALA A 81 -49.19 23.35 21.18
CA ALA A 81 -48.81 24.68 21.64
C ALA A 81 -47.80 24.63 22.81
N ILE A 82 -48.06 23.75 23.78
CA ILE A 82 -47.17 23.46 24.91
C ILE A 82 -45.81 22.95 24.40
N GLY A 83 -45.81 22.00 23.47
CA GLY A 83 -44.58 21.44 22.90
C GLY A 83 -43.71 22.54 22.27
N LYS A 84 -44.31 23.38 21.41
CA LYS A 84 -43.61 24.49 20.77
C LYS A 84 -43.10 25.52 21.77
N TYR A 85 -43.89 25.84 22.79
CA TYR A 85 -43.50 26.77 23.85
C TYR A 85 -42.31 26.24 24.66
N ILE A 86 -42.36 24.98 25.10
CA ILE A 86 -41.27 24.34 25.85
C ILE A 86 -40.00 24.31 25.01
N GLU A 87 -40.10 23.88 23.75
CA GLU A 87 -38.96 23.86 22.83
C GLU A 87 -38.32 25.25 22.70
N THR A 88 -39.13 26.27 22.44
CA THR A 88 -38.66 27.66 22.30
C THR A 88 -37.98 28.15 23.58
N LYS A 89 -38.58 27.92 24.75
CA LYS A 89 -38.00 28.35 26.04
C LYS A 89 -36.70 27.62 26.36
N ILE A 90 -36.62 26.32 26.10
CA ILE A 90 -35.39 25.54 26.29
C ILE A 90 -34.32 26.08 25.34
N THR A 91 -34.64 26.29 24.07
CA THR A 91 -33.70 26.87 23.10
C THR A 91 -33.22 28.24 23.56
N GLU A 92 -34.10 29.14 23.97
CA GLU A 92 -33.74 30.47 24.48
C GLU A 92 -32.78 30.41 25.68
N GLN A 93 -33.06 29.53 26.65
CA GLN A 93 -32.23 29.39 27.86
C GLN A 93 -30.86 28.75 27.56
N VAL A 94 -30.81 27.82 26.62
CA VAL A 94 -29.58 27.07 26.28
C VAL A 94 -28.74 27.81 25.22
N GLN A 95 -29.34 28.68 24.41
CA GLN A 95 -28.67 29.49 23.39
C GLN A 95 -27.39 30.21 23.88
N PRO A 96 -27.39 30.95 25.02
CA PRO A 96 -26.17 31.61 25.48
C PRO A 96 -25.03 30.63 25.82
N LEU A 97 -25.37 29.43 26.30
CA LEU A 97 -24.40 28.38 26.59
C LEU A 97 -23.83 27.78 25.30
N VAL A 98 -24.69 27.54 24.31
CA VAL A 98 -24.31 27.06 22.98
C VAL A 98 -23.40 28.07 22.28
N GLU A 99 -23.75 29.35 22.29
CA GLU A 99 -22.93 30.41 21.71
C GLU A 99 -21.60 30.58 22.43
N LYS A 100 -21.57 30.44 23.76
CA LYS A 100 -20.32 30.40 24.52
C LYS A 100 -19.47 29.21 24.11
N ALA A 101 -20.05 28.01 24.00
CA ALA A 101 -19.34 26.81 23.58
C ALA A 101 -18.79 26.92 22.15
N LYS A 102 -19.57 27.44 21.19
CA LYS A 102 -19.12 27.68 19.82
C LYS A 102 -17.88 28.57 19.74
N ARG A 103 -17.78 29.60 20.59
CA ARG A 103 -16.59 30.47 20.65
C ARG A 103 -15.33 29.72 21.06
N HIS A 104 -15.45 28.68 21.89
CA HIS A 104 -14.30 27.89 22.35
C HIS A 104 -13.91 26.79 21.35
N CYS A 105 -14.86 26.31 20.55
CA CYS A 105 -14.65 25.22 19.57
C CYS A 105 -14.55 25.72 18.12
N GLY A 106 -14.13 26.99 17.90
CA GLY A 106 -13.95 27.54 16.54
C GLY A 106 -15.21 27.53 15.66
N GLY A 107 -16.40 27.48 16.27
CA GLY A 107 -17.68 27.35 15.57
C GLY A 107 -18.19 25.92 15.34
N ASN A 108 -17.37 24.89 15.57
CA ASN A 108 -17.79 23.49 15.42
C ASN A 108 -18.00 22.81 16.78
N LEU A 109 -19.26 22.60 17.17
CA LEU A 109 -19.61 21.91 18.42
C LEU A 109 -19.41 20.39 18.36
N GLU A 110 -19.22 19.81 17.17
CA GLU A 110 -19.01 18.36 17.02
C GLU A 110 -17.77 17.87 17.76
N GLU A 111 -16.77 18.74 17.94
CA GLU A 111 -15.56 18.44 18.70
C GLU A 111 -15.84 18.14 20.18
N LEU A 112 -16.89 18.72 20.78
CA LEU A 112 -17.29 18.42 22.16
C LEU A 112 -17.87 17.02 22.34
N SER A 113 -18.44 16.47 21.26
CA SER A 113 -18.94 15.10 21.24
C SER A 113 -17.85 14.08 20.88
N ALA A 114 -16.65 14.54 20.51
CA ALA A 114 -15.57 13.65 20.14
C ALA A 114 -15.08 12.88 21.37
N PRO A 115 -14.89 11.55 21.26
CA PRO A 115 -14.36 10.77 22.37
C PRO A 115 -12.94 11.25 22.70
N GLN A 116 -12.62 11.34 23.99
CA GLN A 116 -11.33 11.84 24.51
C GLN A 116 -10.09 11.14 23.91
N PHE A 117 -10.26 9.92 23.39
CA PHE A 117 -9.20 9.09 22.82
C PHE A 117 -9.21 8.99 21.29
N LYS A 118 -10.04 9.78 20.59
CA LYS A 118 -10.14 9.75 19.12
C LYS A 118 -8.78 9.91 18.44
N GLU A 119 -7.99 10.87 18.91
CA GLU A 119 -6.68 11.16 18.34
C GLU A 119 -5.66 10.04 18.61
N GLN A 120 -5.69 9.43 19.80
CA GLN A 120 -4.84 8.29 20.14
C GLN A 120 -5.18 7.06 19.29
N TYR A 121 -6.48 6.80 19.08
CA TYR A 121 -6.94 5.73 18.20
C TYR A 121 -6.49 5.97 16.74
N ASN A 122 -6.66 7.19 16.23
CA ASN A 122 -6.22 7.56 14.89
C ASN A 122 -4.70 7.41 14.74
N ASN A 123 -3.92 7.82 15.74
CA ASN A 123 -2.46 7.66 15.73
C ASN A 123 -2.04 6.18 15.72
N LEU A 124 -2.73 5.33 16.49
CA LEU A 124 -2.51 3.88 16.47
C LEU A 124 -2.78 3.28 15.08
N GLN A 125 -3.90 3.68 14.45
CA GLN A 125 -4.26 3.21 13.11
C GLN A 125 -3.23 3.67 12.07
N LEU A 126 -2.88 4.95 12.05
CA LEU A 126 -1.86 5.51 11.15
C LEU A 126 -0.49 4.85 11.36
N SER A 127 -0.13 4.53 12.60
CA SER A 127 1.12 3.82 12.90
C SER A 127 1.15 2.42 12.30
N ARG A 128 0.03 1.68 12.41
CA ARG A 128 -0.13 0.37 11.77
C ARG A 128 -0.01 0.47 10.26
N GLU A 129 -0.75 1.39 9.64
CA GLU A 129 -0.70 1.60 8.18
C GLU A 129 0.71 1.97 7.70
N ARG A 130 1.42 2.84 8.43
CA ARG A 130 2.81 3.19 8.15
C ARG A 130 3.73 1.98 8.18
N GLN A 131 3.55 1.09 9.15
CA GLN A 131 4.36 -0.12 9.26
C GLN A 131 4.10 -1.05 8.06
N GLU A 132 2.84 -1.32 7.74
CA GLU A 132 2.46 -2.18 6.60
C GLU A 132 3.01 -1.66 5.27
N LEU A 133 2.91 -0.34 5.03
CA LEU A 133 3.46 0.29 3.83
C LEU A 133 4.98 0.19 3.77
N THR A 134 5.65 0.33 4.91
CA THR A 134 7.11 0.21 5.00
C THR A 134 7.58 -1.21 4.68
N GLU A 135 6.88 -2.22 5.19
CA GLU A 135 7.18 -3.62 4.90
C GLU A 135 6.97 -3.95 3.42
N LYS A 136 5.84 -3.53 2.82
CA LYS A 136 5.58 -3.67 1.38
C LYS A 136 6.67 -3.00 0.55
N LEU A 137 7.11 -1.80 0.93
CA LEU A 137 8.18 -1.09 0.24
C LEU A 137 9.50 -1.86 0.31
N ALA A 138 9.84 -2.44 1.46
CA ALA A 138 11.05 -3.25 1.61
C ALA A 138 11.01 -4.51 0.73
N GLN A 139 9.86 -5.20 0.69
CA GLN A 139 9.64 -6.36 -0.19
C GLN A 139 9.80 -6.00 -1.66
N LEU A 140 9.20 -4.90 -2.11
CA LEU A 140 9.30 -4.43 -3.49
C LEU A 140 10.74 -4.05 -3.87
N LYS A 141 11.48 -3.40 -2.97
CA LYS A 141 12.90 -3.08 -3.18
C LYS A 141 13.75 -4.35 -3.31
N SER A 142 13.52 -5.33 -2.44
CA SER A 142 14.20 -6.63 -2.52
C SER A 142 13.92 -7.34 -3.85
N ARG A 143 12.65 -7.40 -4.26
CA ARG A 143 12.24 -7.99 -5.54
C ARG A 143 12.86 -7.26 -6.74
N LYS A 144 12.91 -5.92 -6.70
CA LYS A 144 13.57 -5.12 -7.75
C LYS A 144 15.06 -5.47 -7.86
N LEU A 145 15.77 -5.55 -6.74
CA LEU A 145 17.20 -5.91 -6.74
C LEU A 145 17.43 -7.31 -7.32
N HIS A 146 16.57 -8.27 -6.94
CA HIS A 146 16.64 -9.63 -7.47
C HIS A 146 16.44 -9.67 -9.00
N LEU A 147 15.43 -8.96 -9.50
CA LEU A 147 15.18 -8.85 -10.95
C LEU A 147 16.33 -8.15 -11.67
N MET A 148 16.88 -7.06 -11.10
CA MET A 148 18.04 -6.39 -11.68
C MET A 148 19.24 -7.33 -11.78
N LYS A 149 19.50 -8.13 -10.74
CA LYS A 149 20.57 -9.14 -10.75
C LYS A 149 20.35 -10.18 -11.85
N ALA A 150 19.14 -10.73 -11.95
CA ALA A 150 18.80 -11.66 -13.02
C ALA A 150 19.01 -11.06 -14.43
N CYS A 151 18.58 -9.81 -14.65
CA CYS A 151 18.83 -9.11 -15.91
C CYS A 151 20.33 -8.95 -16.21
N THR A 152 21.15 -8.65 -15.19
CA THR A 152 22.60 -8.55 -15.38
C THR A 152 23.25 -9.90 -15.69
N GLU A 153 22.77 -10.99 -15.08
CA GLU A 153 23.24 -12.35 -15.38
C GLU A 153 22.87 -12.78 -16.80
N ILE A 154 21.69 -12.40 -17.30
CA ILE A 154 21.32 -12.66 -18.69
C ILE A 154 22.20 -11.86 -19.67
N ARG A 155 22.38 -10.56 -19.42
CA ARG A 155 23.11 -9.68 -20.33
C ARG A 155 24.61 -9.94 -20.36
N ASN A 156 25.20 -10.16 -19.18
CA ASN A 156 26.65 -10.17 -19.00
C ASN A 156 27.16 -11.51 -18.43
N GLY A 157 26.28 -12.47 -18.14
CA GLY A 157 26.67 -13.73 -17.51
C GLY A 157 27.16 -14.78 -18.51
N PRO A 158 27.33 -16.03 -18.03
CA PRO A 158 27.92 -17.13 -18.79
C PRO A 158 27.21 -17.40 -20.13
N HIS A 159 25.91 -17.17 -20.21
CA HIS A 159 25.15 -17.36 -21.45
C HIS A 159 25.66 -16.48 -22.60
N GLN A 160 25.94 -15.20 -22.34
CA GLN A 160 26.46 -14.31 -23.38
C GLN A 160 27.89 -14.69 -23.76
N ARG A 161 28.72 -15.04 -22.77
CA ARG A 161 30.09 -15.54 -23.01
C ARG A 161 30.08 -16.80 -23.90
N ASN A 162 29.27 -17.79 -23.57
CA ASN A 162 29.14 -19.03 -24.33
C ASN A 162 28.64 -18.77 -25.75
N ASN A 163 27.71 -17.83 -25.94
CA ASN A 163 27.21 -17.45 -27.27
C ASN A 163 28.33 -16.82 -28.13
N VAL A 164 29.15 -15.94 -27.55
CA VAL A 164 30.30 -15.34 -28.24
C VAL A 164 31.34 -16.41 -28.60
N GLU A 165 31.70 -17.28 -27.65
CA GLU A 165 32.66 -18.37 -27.87
C GLU A 165 32.17 -19.34 -28.95
N LEU A 166 30.88 -19.70 -28.95
CA LEU A 166 30.26 -20.55 -29.97
C LEU A 166 30.30 -19.90 -31.36
N LYS A 167 29.91 -18.62 -31.47
CA LYS A 167 29.95 -17.88 -32.74
C LYS A 167 31.39 -17.75 -33.26
N HIS A 168 32.34 -17.49 -32.38
CA HIS A 168 33.76 -17.43 -32.74
C HIS A 168 34.27 -18.79 -33.24
N ALA A 169 33.95 -19.89 -32.56
CA ALA A 169 34.31 -21.24 -33.00
C ALA A 169 33.69 -21.58 -34.37
N ALA A 170 32.42 -21.24 -34.60
CA ALA A 170 31.74 -21.42 -35.88
C ALA A 170 32.40 -20.62 -37.00
N ALA A 171 32.75 -19.35 -36.75
CA ALA A 171 33.45 -18.50 -37.70
C ALA A 171 34.83 -19.07 -38.07
N ARG A 172 35.62 -19.53 -37.09
CA ARG A 172 36.91 -20.17 -37.35
C ARG A 172 36.76 -21.44 -38.17
N SER A 173 35.78 -22.29 -37.84
CA SER A 173 35.52 -23.50 -38.62
C SER A 173 35.17 -23.19 -40.08
N MET A 174 34.33 -22.17 -40.31
CA MET A 174 33.96 -21.72 -41.65
C MET A 174 35.16 -21.18 -42.42
N GLN A 175 36.01 -20.38 -41.77
CA GLN A 175 37.25 -19.88 -42.35
C GLN A 175 38.17 -21.04 -42.76
N THR A 176 38.40 -22.02 -41.88
CA THR A 176 39.23 -23.19 -42.20
C THR A 176 38.65 -24.00 -43.37
N LYS A 177 37.33 -24.18 -43.44
CA LYS A 177 36.67 -24.83 -44.58
C LYS A 177 36.87 -24.06 -45.88
N ALA A 178 36.74 -22.74 -45.85
CA ALA A 178 36.95 -21.88 -47.02
C ALA A 178 38.41 -21.95 -47.50
N GLU A 179 39.38 -21.89 -46.59
CA GLU A 179 40.81 -22.04 -46.90
C GLU A 179 41.12 -23.42 -47.52
N LEU A 180 40.49 -24.49 -47.00
CA LEU A 180 40.65 -25.83 -47.56
C LEU A 180 40.07 -25.94 -48.98
N LEU A 181 38.85 -25.42 -49.20
CA LEU A 181 38.23 -25.39 -50.52
C LEU A 181 39.08 -24.58 -51.51
N GLN A 182 39.60 -23.43 -51.08
CA GLN A 182 40.51 -22.63 -51.91
C GLN A 182 41.75 -23.42 -52.33
N LYS A 183 42.38 -24.16 -51.39
CA LYS A 183 43.54 -25.02 -51.69
C LYS A 183 43.18 -26.16 -52.62
N LEU A 184 42.02 -26.80 -52.43
CA LEU A 184 41.55 -27.88 -53.29
C LEU A 184 41.27 -27.40 -54.71
N VAL A 185 40.55 -26.29 -54.87
CA VAL A 185 40.26 -25.69 -56.17
C VAL A 185 41.56 -25.26 -56.87
N ALA A 186 42.49 -24.64 -56.14
CA ALA A 186 43.79 -24.28 -56.70
C ALA A 186 44.55 -25.53 -57.20
N ASN A 187 44.53 -26.62 -56.43
CA ASN A 187 45.15 -27.89 -56.81
C ASN A 187 44.44 -28.52 -58.02
N GLU A 188 43.11 -28.53 -58.06
CA GLU A 188 42.34 -29.03 -59.20
C GLU A 188 42.60 -28.22 -60.48
N ILE A 189 42.68 -26.88 -60.40
CA ILE A 189 43.05 -26.03 -61.54
C ILE A 189 44.44 -26.40 -62.08
N VAL A 190 45.42 -26.59 -61.19
CA VAL A 190 46.78 -27.02 -61.58
C VAL A 190 46.76 -28.39 -62.26
N ASN A 191 45.96 -29.33 -61.76
CA ASN A 191 45.92 -30.71 -62.27
C ASN A 191 45.06 -30.88 -63.54
N CYS A 192 43.97 -30.10 -63.69
CA CYS A 192 43.06 -30.20 -64.83
C CYS A 192 43.48 -29.32 -66.02
N THR A 193 44.45 -28.42 -65.85
CA THR A 193 44.99 -27.63 -66.95
C THR A 193 46.10 -28.41 -67.65
N PRO A 194 45.90 -28.93 -68.89
CA PRO A 194 46.71 -30.01 -69.49
C PRO A 194 48.20 -29.70 -69.71
N HIS A 195 48.58 -28.42 -69.62
CA HIS A 195 49.95 -27.94 -69.88
C HIS A 195 50.63 -27.32 -68.68
N THR A 196 49.93 -27.05 -67.58
CA THR A 196 50.47 -26.38 -66.38
C THR A 196 51.65 -27.13 -65.73
N PRO A 197 51.58 -28.45 -65.46
CA PRO A 197 52.73 -29.16 -64.90
C PRO A 197 53.92 -29.22 -65.85
N LYS A 198 53.70 -29.22 -67.18
CA LYS A 198 54.78 -29.18 -68.18
C LYS A 198 55.44 -27.81 -68.23
N VAL A 199 54.66 -26.74 -68.26
CA VAL A 199 55.16 -25.35 -68.26
C VAL A 199 55.89 -25.03 -66.95
N ILE A 200 55.36 -25.46 -65.79
CA ILE A 200 56.06 -25.29 -64.51
C ILE A 200 57.40 -26.03 -64.53
N LYS A 201 57.43 -27.27 -65.02
CA LYS A 201 58.65 -28.08 -65.10
C LYS A 201 59.69 -27.51 -66.08
N GLU A 202 59.23 -26.95 -67.21
CA GLU A 202 60.07 -26.28 -68.22
C GLU A 202 60.63 -24.95 -67.71
N VAL A 203 59.82 -24.15 -67.02
CA VAL A 203 60.27 -22.91 -66.35
C VAL A 203 61.25 -23.23 -65.23
N SER A 204 60.99 -24.23 -64.38
CA SER A 204 61.93 -24.67 -63.34
C SER A 204 63.23 -25.22 -63.93
N ALA A 205 63.18 -25.96 -65.04
CA ALA A 205 64.38 -26.43 -65.74
C ALA A 205 65.21 -25.25 -66.29
N ASN A 206 64.56 -24.26 -66.91
CA ASN A 206 65.25 -23.04 -67.37
C ASN A 206 65.87 -22.25 -66.21
N ILE A 207 65.16 -22.10 -65.09
CA ILE A 207 65.68 -21.43 -63.88
C ILE A 207 66.88 -22.19 -63.31
N ASN A 208 66.83 -23.52 -63.22
CA ASN A 208 67.95 -24.34 -62.73
C ASN A 208 69.16 -24.29 -63.69
N THR A 209 68.91 -24.16 -64.99
CA THR A 209 69.98 -23.97 -66.00
C THR A 209 70.64 -22.60 -65.86
N GLN A 210 69.85 -21.56 -65.52
CA GLN A 210 70.37 -20.22 -65.24
C GLN A 210 71.03 -20.08 -63.86
N LEU A 211 70.62 -20.90 -62.87
CA LEU A 211 71.18 -20.90 -61.51
C LEU A 211 72.33 -21.89 -61.30
N GLY A 212 72.65 -22.73 -62.28
CA GLY A 212 73.94 -23.43 -62.37
C GLY A 212 74.14 -24.61 -61.42
N ASP A 213 73.13 -25.46 -61.20
CA ASP A 213 73.29 -26.67 -60.38
C ASP A 213 73.54 -27.93 -61.24
N GLY A 214 74.81 -28.37 -61.33
CA GLY A 214 75.16 -29.78 -61.54
C GLY A 214 76.09 -30.19 -62.70
N ARG A 215 77.40 -29.96 -62.54
CA ARG A 215 78.57 -30.84 -62.88
C ARG A 215 78.54 -31.73 -64.16
N GLY A 216 79.49 -31.46 -65.06
CA GLY A 216 80.59 -32.41 -65.36
C GLY A 216 80.87 -32.82 -66.83
N GLU A 217 82.14 -32.63 -67.22
CA GLU A 217 82.96 -33.41 -68.19
C GLU A 217 83.14 -32.90 -69.64
N SER A 218 84.30 -32.29 -69.94
CA SER A 218 85.51 -33.02 -70.40
C SER A 218 86.63 -32.08 -70.90
N ASP A 219 87.83 -32.34 -70.36
CA ASP A 219 89.20 -31.85 -70.66
C ASP A 219 89.61 -32.07 -72.15
N PRO A 220 90.83 -31.74 -72.67
CA PRO A 220 92.02 -31.13 -72.05
C PRO A 220 92.75 -30.08 -72.91
N ARG A 221 93.62 -29.28 -72.27
CA ARG A 221 94.97 -28.89 -72.74
C ARG A 221 95.54 -27.81 -71.81
N GLY A 222 96.39 -28.22 -70.88
CA GLY A 222 97.26 -27.29 -70.16
C GLY A 222 98.32 -26.67 -71.07
N PRO A 223 99.00 -25.62 -70.58
CA PRO A 223 100.42 -25.49 -70.81
C PRO A 223 101.21 -25.47 -69.51
N LYS A 224 102.37 -26.11 -69.63
CA LYS A 224 103.49 -26.25 -68.69
C LYS A 224 104.17 -24.90 -68.37
N PRO A 225 105.04 -24.89 -67.34
CA PRO A 225 105.34 -23.73 -66.51
C PRO A 225 106.50 -22.91 -67.06
N LEU A 226 106.68 -21.71 -66.51
CA LEU A 226 107.95 -20.97 -66.55
C LEU A 226 108.30 -20.52 -65.13
N GLN A 227 109.47 -21.03 -64.71
CA GLN A 227 110.51 -20.46 -63.85
C GLN A 227 110.13 -19.42 -62.79
#